data_AF-A0A397V8Z9-F1
#
_entry.id   AF-A0A397V8Z9-F1
#
_cell.length_a   1.000
_cell.length_b   1.000
_cell.length_c   1.000
_cell.angle_alpha   90.00
_cell.angle_beta   90.00
_cell.angle_gamma   90.00
#
_symmetry.space_group_name_H-M   'P 1'
#
loop_
_entity.id
_entity.type
_entity.pdbx_description
1 polymer ?
#
loop_
_entity_poly.entity_id
_entity_poly.type
_entity_poly.pdbx_seq_one_letter_code
_entity_poly.pdbx_strand_id
1 'polypeptide(L)'
;MCSAGFWARNATNPDIKYVVTAGHCFLNAPDNLNFYNHRPWNSQDWKRKGSNFVGKAEKYFIEPFDADLIFVEVDDILVPSVGAHLCKSGYVTHVSCGYIKSFNGFFIYEFSFGRKFIFDTSESRGGDSGGTAFSYQNLSRVSLIGVHSASGFDISVTTPLRTLLDNFEIEPYLLKFLD
;
A
#
# COMPACT_ATOMS: atom_id res chain seq x y z
N MET A 1 5.53 -2.67 12.28
CA MET A 1 4.20 -3.16 11.77
C MET A 1 3.69 -2.25 10.64
N CYS A 2 3.27 -3.03 9.54
CA CYS A 2 2.76 -2.28 8.35
C CYS A 2 1.39 -2.83 7.94
N SER A 3 0.77 -2.08 7.11
CA SER A 3 -0.51 -2.57 6.56
C SER A 3 -0.30 -3.15 5.16
N ALA A 4 -1.27 -4.07 4.89
CA ALA A 4 -1.24 -4.62 3.51
C ALA A 4 -2.00 -3.69 2.54
N GLY A 5 -1.32 -3.40 1.38
CA GLY A 5 -1.94 -2.49 0.38
C GLY A 5 -2.98 -3.22 -0.47
N PHE A 6 -2.53 -3.52 -1.71
CA PHE A 6 -3.56 -4.17 -2.56
C PHE A 6 -2.94 -5.39 -3.24
N TRP A 7 -3.81 -6.05 -3.77
CA TRP A 7 -3.37 -7.27 -4.50
C TRP A 7 -2.95 -6.90 -5.94
N ALA A 8 -1.90 -7.62 -6.35
CA ALA A 8 -1.48 -7.44 -7.75
C ALA A 8 -1.06 -8.77 -8.35
N ARG A 9 -1.06 -8.86 -9.63
CA ARG A 9 -0.57 -10.08 -10.31
C ARG A 9 0.50 -9.70 -11.32
N ASN A 10 1.32 -10.73 -11.59
CA ASN A 10 2.36 -10.49 -12.61
C ASN A 10 1.74 -10.20 -13.98
N ALA A 11 2.33 -9.28 -14.62
CA ALA A 11 1.71 -8.82 -15.88
C ALA A 11 1.90 -9.87 -16.97
N THR A 12 2.94 -10.67 -16.85
CA THR A 12 3.24 -11.64 -17.94
C THR A 12 2.82 -13.05 -17.52
N ASN A 13 2.76 -13.32 -16.23
CA ASN A 13 2.26 -14.59 -15.71
C ASN A 13 1.24 -14.37 -14.59
N PRO A 14 -0.02 -14.36 -14.98
CA PRO A 14 -1.09 -13.95 -14.06
C PRO A 14 -1.27 -14.97 -12.92
N ASP A 15 -0.61 -16.12 -12.98
CA ASP A 15 -0.68 -17.11 -11.88
C ASP A 15 0.18 -16.69 -10.69
N ILE A 16 0.95 -15.67 -11.04
CA ILE A 16 1.76 -15.16 -9.90
C ILE A 16 1.07 -13.93 -9.29
N LYS A 17 0.91 -13.90 -8.00
CA LYS A 17 0.15 -12.80 -7.34
C LYS A 17 1.02 -12.19 -6.22
N TYR A 18 0.70 -10.91 -6.12
CA TYR A 18 1.46 -10.19 -5.09
C TYR A 18 0.53 -9.36 -4.20
N VAL A 19 1.04 -9.10 -3.02
CA VAL A 19 0.49 -8.00 -2.22
C VAL A 19 1.51 -6.86 -2.21
N VAL A 20 0.90 -5.71 -2.63
CA VAL A 20 1.80 -4.54 -2.63
C VAL A 20 1.71 -3.80 -1.28
N THR A 21 2.94 -3.43 -0.73
CA THR A 21 2.99 -2.64 0.51
C THR A 21 4.15 -1.63 0.41
N ALA A 22 4.38 -0.79 1.55
CA ALA A 22 5.46 0.22 1.49
C ALA A 22 6.83 -0.47 1.61
N GLY A 23 7.76 0.05 0.85
CA GLY A 23 9.14 -0.52 0.82
C GLY A 23 9.79 -0.51 2.19
N HIS A 24 9.60 0.54 2.86
CA HIS A 24 10.31 0.67 4.15
C HIS A 24 9.75 -0.30 5.20
N CYS A 25 8.63 -0.96 4.85
CA CYS A 25 8.08 -1.98 5.78
C CYS A 25 8.97 -3.22 5.82
N PHE A 26 9.93 -3.15 4.97
CA PHE A 26 10.87 -4.28 4.91
C PHE A 26 12.12 -3.98 5.74
N LEU A 27 12.55 -2.75 6.04
CA LEU A 27 13.87 -2.35 6.60
C LEU A 27 13.93 -2.63 8.10
N ASN A 28 12.81 -2.98 8.70
CA ASN A 28 12.90 -3.17 10.16
C ASN A 28 12.75 -4.64 10.53
N ALA A 29 12.97 -5.57 9.45
CA ALA A 29 12.83 -7.00 9.78
C ALA A 29 14.18 -7.54 10.29
N PRO A 30 14.25 -8.06 11.62
CA PRO A 30 15.47 -8.66 12.17
C PRO A 30 16.10 -9.66 11.19
N ASP A 31 17.28 -9.41 10.62
CA ASP A 31 18.36 -10.03 9.81
C ASP A 31 17.97 -11.45 9.37
N ASN A 32 17.22 -11.58 8.17
CA ASN A 32 17.19 -12.71 7.24
C ASN A 32 15.81 -13.36 7.20
N LEU A 33 14.80 -12.57 7.83
CA LEU A 33 13.50 -13.24 7.61
C LEU A 33 12.64 -12.40 6.68
N ASN A 34 12.78 -12.63 5.37
CA ASN A 34 12.01 -11.95 4.30
C ASN A 34 10.53 -12.36 4.33
N PHE A 35 10.02 -12.63 5.64
CA PHE A 35 8.64 -13.15 5.53
C PHE A 35 7.69 -12.21 6.26
N TYR A 36 6.55 -12.09 5.76
CA TYR A 36 5.46 -11.27 6.32
C TYR A 36 4.43 -12.20 6.99
N ASN A 37 4.05 -11.74 8.19
CA ASN A 37 3.01 -12.49 8.92
C ASN A 37 1.76 -11.61 9.10
N HIS A 38 0.63 -12.39 9.03
CA HIS A 38 -0.64 -11.67 9.19
C HIS A 38 -0.86 -11.35 10.68
N ARG A 39 -1.34 -10.03 10.74
CA ARG A 39 -1.80 -9.61 12.08
C ARG A 39 -3.13 -8.87 11.95
N PRO A 40 -4.17 -9.48 12.67
CA PRO A 40 -5.48 -8.82 12.56
C PRO A 40 -5.53 -7.49 13.34
N TRP A 41 -6.48 -6.73 12.89
CA TRP A 41 -6.71 -5.46 13.62
C TRP A 41 -7.03 -5.72 15.10
N ASN A 42 -6.40 -4.87 16.05
CA ASN A 42 -6.76 -4.84 17.49
C ASN A 42 -6.15 -6.03 18.23
N SER A 43 -5.24 -6.76 17.54
CA SER A 43 -4.61 -7.88 18.28
C SER A 43 -3.58 -7.33 19.28
N GLN A 44 -3.73 -7.63 20.58
CA GLN A 44 -2.85 -7.11 21.66
C GLN A 44 -1.70 -8.10 21.92
N ASP A 45 -1.65 -9.12 21.02
CA ASP A 45 -0.69 -10.20 21.30
C ASP A 45 0.61 -9.96 20.52
N TRP A 46 1.55 -9.12 21.05
CA TRP A 46 2.84 -8.73 20.41
C TRP A 46 3.83 -9.89 20.42
N LYS A 47 3.37 -11.14 21.20
CA LYS A 47 4.36 -12.20 21.48
C LYS A 47 3.86 -13.53 20.92
N ARG A 48 2.91 -13.62 19.96
CA ARG A 48 2.66 -15.04 19.57
C ARG A 48 3.45 -15.36 18.30
N LYS A 49 4.53 -16.16 18.43
CA LYS A 49 5.09 -17.32 17.71
C LYS A 49 3.97 -18.15 17.05
N GLY A 50 3.06 -17.36 16.17
CA GLY A 50 2.14 -18.11 15.26
C GLY A 50 1.50 -17.14 14.25
N SER A 51 2.19 -16.04 13.94
CA SER A 51 1.63 -15.18 12.86
C SER A 51 1.59 -15.95 11.54
N ASN A 52 0.33 -16.31 11.13
CA ASN A 52 0.12 -16.97 9.83
C ASN A 52 0.97 -16.32 8.72
N PHE A 53 1.96 -17.08 8.35
CA PHE A 53 2.84 -16.67 7.24
C PHE A 53 2.02 -16.21 6.02
N VAL A 54 2.31 -15.05 5.57
CA VAL A 54 1.60 -14.47 4.40
C VAL A 54 2.50 -14.61 3.17
N GLY A 55 3.78 -14.36 3.36
CA GLY A 55 4.62 -14.47 2.13
C GLY A 55 5.97 -13.77 2.35
N LYS A 56 6.74 -13.88 1.19
CA LYS A 56 8.10 -13.29 1.28
C LYS A 56 8.22 -12.08 0.35
N ALA A 57 9.05 -11.20 0.82
CA ALA A 57 9.30 -10.05 -0.07
C ALA A 57 9.98 -10.52 -1.36
N GLU A 58 9.41 -10.10 -2.44
CA GLU A 58 9.97 -10.51 -3.75
C GLU A 58 10.83 -9.39 -4.33
N LYS A 59 10.36 -8.19 -4.28
CA LYS A 59 11.10 -7.01 -4.78
C LYS A 59 10.63 -5.76 -4.05
N TYR A 60 11.70 -4.88 -3.73
CA TYR A 60 11.25 -3.64 -3.02
C TYR A 60 12.15 -2.47 -3.41
N PHE A 61 11.58 -1.26 -3.27
CA PHE A 61 12.33 -0.01 -3.45
C PHE A 61 12.12 0.91 -2.24
N ILE A 62 13.19 1.46 -1.75
CA ILE A 62 13.04 2.46 -0.66
C ILE A 62 13.24 3.85 -1.26
N GLU A 63 13.97 3.91 -2.42
CA GLU A 63 14.12 5.12 -3.25
C GLU A 63 14.23 4.72 -4.73
N PRO A 64 13.68 5.65 -5.56
CA PRO A 64 13.09 6.99 -5.40
C PRO A 64 11.62 6.90 -4.95
N PHE A 65 10.97 5.73 -4.82
CA PHE A 65 9.61 5.57 -4.29
C PHE A 65 9.57 4.38 -3.32
N ASP A 66 8.50 4.31 -2.48
CA ASP A 66 8.52 3.43 -1.28
C ASP A 66 7.47 2.32 -1.44
N ALA A 67 8.08 1.16 -2.06
CA ALA A 67 7.11 0.07 -2.30
C ALA A 67 7.81 -1.29 -2.16
N ASP A 68 7.01 -2.30 -1.79
CA ASP A 68 7.47 -3.70 -1.66
C ASP A 68 6.39 -4.64 -2.18
N LEU A 69 6.85 -5.74 -2.95
CA LEU A 69 5.92 -6.77 -3.42
C LEU A 69 6.04 -8.02 -2.54
N ILE A 70 4.86 -8.38 -1.97
CA ILE A 70 4.81 -9.66 -1.21
C ILE A 70 4.13 -10.72 -2.09
N PHE A 71 4.84 -11.78 -2.45
CA PHE A 71 4.24 -12.85 -3.27
C PHE A 71 3.07 -13.51 -2.53
N VAL A 72 1.95 -13.46 -3.06
CA VAL A 72 0.71 -13.87 -2.37
C VAL A 72 -0.35 -14.19 -3.44
N GLU A 73 -1.13 -15.15 -3.42
CA GLU A 73 -2.18 -15.62 -4.33
C GLU A 73 -3.48 -14.79 -4.16
N VAL A 74 -3.77 -13.92 -5.15
CA VAL A 74 -5.05 -13.44 -5.74
C VAL A 74 -5.19 -11.96 -5.44
N ASP A 75 -6.48 -10.96 -6.14
CA ASP A 75 -6.84 -10.07 -7.25
C ASP A 75 -7.53 -8.81 -6.73
N ASP A 76 -7.47 -7.30 -7.25
CA ASP A 76 -7.84 -6.37 -8.35
C ASP A 76 -7.44 -4.94 -7.94
N ILE A 77 -7.28 -3.65 -8.90
CA ILE A 77 -7.92 -2.39 -9.32
C ILE A 77 -6.87 -1.48 -9.94
N LEU A 78 -7.39 -0.08 -10.42
CA LEU A 78 -7.38 1.02 -11.39
C LEU A 78 -7.13 2.35 -10.65
N VAL A 79 -6.72 3.62 -11.26
CA VAL A 79 -5.91 4.83 -11.01
C VAL A 79 -6.87 6.02 -10.82
N PRO A 80 -6.50 6.98 -9.86
CA PRO A 80 -7.37 8.14 -9.61
C PRO A 80 -6.84 9.42 -10.26
N SER A 81 -7.88 10.76 -10.03
CA SER A 81 -7.66 12.14 -10.49
C SER A 81 -7.62 13.11 -9.30
N VAL A 82 -7.03 14.45 -9.37
CA VAL A 82 -6.89 15.51 -8.34
C VAL A 82 -8.27 16.02 -7.95
N GLY A 83 -8.62 16.18 -6.49
CA GLY A 83 -9.94 16.57 -5.95
C GLY A 83 -10.81 15.35 -5.66
N ALA A 84 -10.19 14.19 -6.04
CA ALA A 84 -10.97 12.96 -5.78
C ALA A 84 -10.90 12.56 -4.30
N HIS A 85 -12.11 12.18 -3.81
CA HIS A 85 -12.23 11.55 -2.48
C HIS A 85 -11.34 10.30 -2.38
N LEU A 86 -10.44 10.38 -1.33
CA LEU A 86 -9.53 9.22 -1.13
C LEU A 86 -9.62 8.70 0.31
N CYS A 87 -9.70 7.37 0.32
CA CYS A 87 -9.71 6.72 1.64
C CYS A 87 -8.51 5.77 1.74
N LYS A 88 -8.02 5.70 2.95
CA LYS A 88 -7.00 4.67 3.21
C LYS A 88 -7.43 3.75 4.36
N SER A 89 -6.90 2.52 4.14
CA SER A 89 -7.15 1.56 5.24
C SER A 89 -5.82 1.13 5.86
N GLY A 90 -5.73 1.49 7.15
CA GLY A 90 -4.45 1.17 7.81
C GLY A 90 -4.70 0.49 9.17
N TYR A 91 -3.66 -0.19 9.65
CA TYR A 91 -3.73 -0.98 10.89
C TYR A 91 -4.16 -0.10 12.07
N VAL A 92 -3.70 1.16 12.12
CA VAL A 92 -3.92 1.95 13.36
C VAL A 92 -5.16 2.82 13.19
N THR A 93 -5.31 3.38 12.06
CA THR A 93 -6.41 4.36 12.00
C THR A 93 -7.62 3.74 11.28
N HIS A 94 -7.43 2.45 10.96
CA HIS A 94 -8.49 1.73 10.22
C HIS A 94 -8.84 2.47 8.92
N VAL A 95 -10.12 2.79 8.74
CA VAL A 95 -10.43 3.50 7.48
C VAL A 95 -10.58 5.00 7.79
N SER A 96 -9.66 5.73 7.04
CA SER A 96 -9.83 7.20 7.12
C SER A 96 -9.83 7.82 5.72
N CYS A 97 -10.57 8.94 5.58
CA CYS A 97 -10.73 9.47 4.21
C CYS A 97 -10.42 10.97 4.20
N GLY A 98 -10.03 11.46 2.97
CA GLY A 98 -9.82 12.88 2.68
C GLY A 98 -9.83 13.14 1.17
N TYR A 99 -9.15 14.28 0.83
CA TYR A 99 -9.18 14.63 -0.60
C TYR A 99 -7.74 14.81 -1.11
N ILE A 100 -7.61 14.33 -2.43
CA ILE A 100 -6.27 14.43 -3.03
C ILE A 100 -5.93 15.93 -3.21
N LYS A 101 -4.74 16.28 -2.76
CA LYS A 101 -4.36 17.72 -2.84
C LYS A 101 -3.37 17.92 -3.98
N SER A 102 -2.60 16.90 -4.26
CA SER A 102 -1.63 17.11 -5.35
C SER A 102 -1.04 15.76 -5.77
N PHE A 103 -0.43 15.71 -7.18
CA PHE A 103 0.27 14.54 -7.73
C PHE A 103 1.75 14.88 -7.93
N ASN A 104 2.54 13.91 -7.92
CA ASN A 104 3.97 14.03 -8.24
C ASN A 104 4.72 14.83 -7.16
N GLY A 105 4.33 14.60 -5.98
CA GLY A 105 4.99 15.34 -4.88
C GLY A 105 6.28 14.62 -4.45
N PHE A 106 7.16 15.42 -3.89
CA PHE A 106 8.37 14.79 -3.32
C PHE A 106 8.31 14.87 -1.79
N PHE A 107 8.77 13.70 -1.16
CA PHE A 107 8.76 13.60 0.31
C PHE A 107 10.21 13.38 0.79
N ILE A 108 10.56 14.34 1.74
CA ILE A 108 11.93 14.21 2.30
C ILE A 108 11.81 13.78 3.77
N TYR A 109 12.25 12.56 4.06
CA TYR A 109 12.32 12.16 5.48
C TYR A 109 13.78 11.86 5.87
N GLU A 110 14.30 12.65 6.90
CA GLU A 110 15.65 12.59 7.50
C GLU A 110 16.73 12.67 6.42
N PHE A 111 17.10 11.53 5.46
CA PHE A 111 18.15 11.50 4.43
C PHE A 111 17.61 10.82 3.17
N SER A 112 16.24 10.57 3.07
CA SER A 112 15.69 9.84 1.91
C SER A 112 14.78 10.77 1.11
N PHE A 113 15.09 10.75 -0.26
CA PHE A 113 14.32 11.58 -1.22
C PHE A 113 13.42 10.67 -2.07
N GLY A 114 12.04 10.87 -1.84
CA GLY A 114 11.09 10.13 -2.72
C GLY A 114 10.29 11.11 -3.61
N ARG A 115 10.04 10.74 -4.82
CA ARG A 115 9.30 11.62 -5.78
C ARG A 115 8.13 10.83 -6.38
N LYS A 116 7.08 11.63 -6.91
CA LYS A 116 5.91 11.09 -7.63
C LYS A 116 4.86 10.56 -6.65
N PHE A 117 4.86 11.30 -5.47
CA PHE A 117 3.85 10.89 -4.47
C PHE A 117 2.55 11.69 -4.66
N ILE A 118 1.52 11.03 -4.13
CA ILE A 118 0.25 11.77 -3.97
C ILE A 118 0.11 12.24 -2.52
N PHE A 119 -0.32 13.60 -2.34
CA PHE A 119 -0.56 14.13 -0.98
C PHE A 119 -2.06 14.36 -0.76
N ASP A 120 -2.51 13.88 0.44
CA ASP A 120 -3.92 14.13 0.76
C ASP A 120 -4.07 14.44 2.26
N THR A 121 -5.36 14.55 2.62
CA THR A 121 -5.55 15.09 4.01
C THR A 121 -6.11 13.99 4.90
N SER A 122 -5.99 12.79 4.39
CA SER A 122 -6.51 11.70 5.24
C SER A 122 -5.62 11.54 6.47
N GLU A 123 -6.36 11.28 7.68
CA GLU A 123 -5.60 11.06 8.93
C GLU A 123 -4.69 9.82 8.83
N SER A 124 -3.39 10.02 9.27
CA SER A 124 -2.47 8.86 9.19
C SER A 124 -1.56 8.85 10.42
N ARG A 125 -1.30 7.59 10.95
CA ARG A 125 -0.39 7.41 12.11
C ARG A 125 0.56 6.24 11.81
N GLY A 126 1.77 6.24 12.68
CA GLY A 126 2.64 5.06 12.58
C GLY A 126 1.84 3.74 12.62
N GLY A 127 2.19 2.86 11.55
CA GLY A 127 1.46 1.56 11.49
C GLY A 127 0.53 1.50 10.26
N ASP A 128 0.21 2.64 9.62
CA ASP A 128 -0.72 2.66 8.46
C ASP A 128 0.07 2.45 7.16
N SER A 129 1.45 2.56 7.28
CA SER A 129 2.28 2.37 6.07
C SER A 129 1.93 1.06 5.36
N GLY A 130 1.77 1.17 4.07
CA GLY A 130 1.48 -0.08 3.31
C GLY A 130 -0.01 -0.26 3.04
N GLY A 131 -0.77 0.56 3.74
CA GLY A 131 -2.24 0.42 3.59
C GLY A 131 -2.70 0.92 2.21
N THR A 132 -3.92 0.33 1.80
CA THR A 132 -4.47 0.68 0.47
C THR A 132 -5.02 2.12 0.48
N ALA A 133 -4.63 2.85 -0.50
CA ALA A 133 -5.32 4.13 -0.79
C ALA A 133 -6.34 3.96 -1.92
N PHE A 134 -7.68 4.35 -1.60
CA PHE A 134 -8.77 4.11 -2.58
C PHE A 134 -9.79 5.25 -2.50
N SER A 135 -10.58 5.35 -3.57
CA SER A 135 -11.67 6.35 -3.55
C SER A 135 -12.99 5.72 -4.01
N TYR A 136 -14.09 6.11 -3.24
CA TYR A 136 -15.41 5.61 -3.67
C TYR A 136 -15.93 6.43 -4.87
N GLN A 137 -16.22 5.74 -5.91
CA GLN A 137 -16.91 6.47 -7.01
C GLN A 137 -18.40 6.59 -6.75
N ASN A 138 -18.97 5.50 -6.14
CA ASN A 138 -20.32 5.42 -5.55
C ASN A 138 -20.36 4.28 -4.52
N LEU A 139 -21.69 3.91 -4.12
CA LEU A 139 -21.77 2.94 -3.01
C LEU A 139 -21.40 1.54 -3.49
N SER A 140 -21.26 1.45 -4.83
CA SER A 140 -20.98 0.07 -5.29
C SER A 140 -19.64 0.01 -6.03
N ARG A 141 -19.03 1.24 -6.11
CA ARG A 141 -17.80 1.21 -6.92
C ARG A 141 -16.69 1.93 -6.17
N VAL A 142 -15.40 1.20 -6.19
CA VAL A 142 -14.25 1.83 -5.52
C VAL A 142 -13.06 1.82 -6.48
N SER A 143 -12.27 2.95 -6.39
CA SER A 143 -11.08 3.04 -7.25
C SER A 143 -9.82 2.93 -6.38
N LEU A 144 -8.90 2.06 -6.91
CA LEU A 144 -7.59 1.91 -6.23
C LEU A 144 -6.65 3.02 -6.70
N ILE A 145 -6.02 3.57 -5.69
CA ILE A 145 -5.23 4.78 -6.02
C ILE A 145 -3.75 4.49 -5.74
N GLY A 146 -3.43 3.79 -4.74
CA GLY A 146 -2.01 3.48 -4.47
C GLY A 146 -1.85 2.91 -3.05
N VAL A 147 -0.59 3.10 -2.60
CA VAL A 147 -0.30 2.56 -1.25
C VAL A 147 0.27 3.70 -0.38
N HIS A 148 -0.32 3.65 0.89
CA HIS A 148 0.13 4.70 1.82
C HIS A 148 1.59 4.48 2.25
N SER A 149 2.36 5.64 2.22
CA SER A 149 3.82 5.49 2.45
C SER A 149 4.25 6.24 3.72
N ALA A 150 3.65 7.39 3.92
CA ALA A 150 4.11 8.18 5.09
C ALA A 150 3.09 9.27 5.41
N SER A 151 3.40 9.98 6.52
CA SER A 151 2.57 11.16 6.85
C SER A 151 3.43 12.20 7.58
N GLY A 152 3.04 13.53 7.41
CA GLY A 152 3.61 14.66 8.17
C GLY A 152 2.69 15.89 8.12
N PHE A 153 2.62 16.64 9.33
CA PHE A 153 1.91 17.93 9.44
C PHE A 153 0.52 17.84 8.79
N ASP A 154 -0.31 16.72 9.11
CA ASP A 154 -1.72 16.50 8.70
C ASP A 154 -1.81 16.16 7.21
N ILE A 155 -0.72 15.78 6.68
CA ILE A 155 -0.71 15.37 5.25
C ILE A 155 -0.28 13.90 5.19
N SER A 156 -1.07 13.23 4.42
CA SER A 156 -0.70 11.82 4.15
C SER A 156 -0.05 11.69 2.77
N VAL A 157 0.87 10.76 2.73
CA VAL A 157 1.66 10.61 1.48
C VAL A 157 1.39 9.21 0.92
N THR A 158 1.16 9.18 -0.41
CA THR A 158 0.77 7.92 -1.07
C THR A 158 1.65 7.72 -2.31
N THR A 159 2.21 6.43 -2.35
CA THR A 159 2.80 6.03 -3.64
C THR A 159 1.70 5.68 -4.66
N PRO A 160 1.77 6.39 -5.83
CA PRO A 160 0.65 6.22 -6.78
C PRO A 160 0.70 4.86 -7.49
N LEU A 161 -0.52 4.36 -7.86
CA LEU A 161 -0.67 3.03 -8.51
C LEU A 161 0.12 3.01 -9.83
N ARG A 162 0.09 4.12 -10.56
CA ARG A 162 0.77 4.11 -11.87
C ARG A 162 2.28 3.89 -11.69
N THR A 163 2.85 4.54 -10.75
CA THR A 163 4.30 4.32 -10.50
C THR A 163 4.59 2.85 -10.18
N LEU A 164 3.69 2.25 -9.47
CA LEU A 164 3.90 0.82 -9.13
C LEU A 164 3.76 -0.06 -10.38
N LEU A 165 2.83 0.21 -11.19
CA LEU A 165 2.58 -0.64 -12.38
C LEU A 165 3.70 -0.47 -13.40
N ASP A 166 4.23 0.70 -13.48
CA ASP A 166 5.29 0.98 -14.48
C ASP A 166 6.63 0.35 -14.04
N ASN A 167 6.66 0.19 -12.74
CA ASN A 167 8.02 -0.20 -12.31
C ASN A 167 8.05 -1.65 -11.82
N PHE A 168 6.76 -1.97 -11.56
CA PHE A 168 6.65 -3.38 -11.13
C PHE A 168 5.84 -4.16 -12.18
N GLU A 169 6.51 -5.06 -13.04
CA GLU A 169 5.77 -5.83 -14.07
C GLU A 169 4.54 -6.52 -13.45
N ILE A 170 3.64 -5.57 -12.86
CA ILE A 170 2.47 -6.17 -12.18
C ILE A 170 1.23 -5.42 -12.66
N GLU A 171 0.03 -6.09 -12.53
CA GLU A 171 -1.30 -5.44 -12.68
C GLU A 171 -2.19 -5.77 -11.48
N PRO A 172 -3.05 -4.83 -11.14
CA PRO A 172 -3.91 -5.13 -9.99
C PRO A 172 -4.84 -6.33 -10.26
N TYR A 173 -5.08 -7.11 -9.24
CA TYR A 173 -5.97 -8.28 -9.33
C TYR A 173 -7.42 -7.84 -9.06
N LEU A 174 -8.49 -8.14 -10.21
CA LEU A 174 -9.90 -7.60 -10.09
C LEU A 174 -10.86 -8.79 -10.03
N LEU A 175 -11.87 -8.85 -9.00
CA LEU A 175 -12.94 -9.87 -9.01
C LEU A 175 -14.18 -9.31 -9.71
N LYS A 176 -14.53 -9.85 -10.95
CA LYS A 176 -15.79 -9.51 -11.64
C LYS A 176 -17.00 -10.08 -10.88
N PHE A 177 -17.83 -9.18 -10.22
CA PHE A 177 -19.08 -9.71 -9.61
C PHE A 177 -20.16 -9.82 -10.69
N LEU A 178 -20.41 -11.12 -11.17
CA LEU A 178 -21.52 -11.48 -12.08
C LEU A 178 -22.82 -10.76 -11.67
N ASP A 179 -23.11 -9.63 -12.41
CA ASP A 179 -24.49 -9.10 -12.33
C ASP A 179 -25.51 -10.24 -12.24
#